data_AF-A0A1I7T8X8-F1
#
_entry.id   AF-A0A1I7T8X8-F1
#
_cell.length_a   1.000
_cell.length_b   1.000
_cell.length_c   1.000
_cell.angle_alpha   90.00
_cell.angle_beta   90.00
_cell.angle_gamma   90.00
#
_symmetry.space_group_name_H-M   'P 1'
#
loop_
_entity.id
_entity.type
_entity.pdbx_description
1 polymer ?
#
loop_
_entity_poly.entity_id
_entity_poly.type
_entity_poly.pdbx_seq_one_letter_code
_entity_poly.pdbx_strand_id
1 'polypeptide(L)'
;MNTTYAAQADDRHTNYIIQTLNGDQFKVTFKILGQSITFANAISKNHSESTPIRVPQIDTPTMEKVLEWCSRHKDDAPYNMNRKNKRPLVLPRWDKAFFDDMSSQQLFDVLSAVTHLKIPKLMDYMCKIIGTFASKKTSEDLKLLFEDNEGAGPASDQPGPSTA
;
A
#
# COMPACT_ATOMS: atom_id res chain seq x y z
N MET A 1 37.53 15.55 35.32
CA MET A 1 36.79 15.77 34.07
C MET A 1 37.03 14.54 33.19
N ASN A 2 36.14 13.56 33.23
CA ASN A 2 36.30 12.32 32.45
C ASN A 2 35.39 12.37 31.23
N THR A 3 36.00 12.74 30.12
CA THR A 3 35.50 12.46 28.78
C THR A 3 35.72 10.97 28.50
N THR A 4 34.77 10.34 27.81
CA THR A 4 34.79 9.02 27.14
C THR A 4 33.74 8.04 27.70
N TYR A 5 32.60 7.95 27.02
CA TYR A 5 32.09 6.63 26.64
C TYR A 5 31.36 6.74 25.30
N ALA A 6 31.85 5.95 24.36
CA ALA A 6 31.40 5.88 22.99
C ALA A 6 29.98 5.30 22.90
N ALA A 7 29.17 5.92 22.06
CA ALA A 7 28.12 5.22 21.32
C ALA A 7 27.87 5.98 20.00
N GLN A 8 28.89 6.02 19.14
CA GLN A 8 28.60 5.98 17.71
C GLN A 8 28.12 4.55 17.45
N ALA A 9 26.85 4.30 17.76
CA ALA A 9 26.18 3.09 17.30
C ALA A 9 26.27 3.11 15.77
N ASP A 10 26.84 2.05 15.22
CA ASP A 10 26.77 1.79 13.79
C ASP A 10 25.28 1.71 13.41
N ASP A 11 24.76 2.81 12.88
CA ASP A 11 23.35 3.05 12.54
C ASP A 11 22.78 2.04 11.51
N ARG A 12 23.63 1.11 11.04
CA ARG A 12 23.34 0.08 10.05
C ARG A 12 22.73 -1.19 10.63
N HIS A 13 22.76 -1.39 11.96
CA HIS A 13 22.26 -2.62 12.61
C HIS A 13 21.29 -2.38 13.78
N THR A 14 20.98 -1.11 14.08
CA THR A 14 20.04 -0.74 15.13
C THR A 14 18.64 -1.29 14.82
N ASN A 15 18.11 -2.08 15.74
CA ASN A 15 16.80 -2.70 15.61
C ASN A 15 15.83 -2.05 16.60
N TYR A 16 14.66 -1.69 16.10
CA TYR A 16 13.57 -1.13 16.88
C TYR A 16 12.44 -2.15 17.01
N ILE A 17 11.69 -2.04 18.09
CA ILE A 17 10.53 -2.89 18.34
C ILE A 17 9.28 -2.10 17.96
N ILE A 18 8.45 -2.67 17.10
CA ILE A 18 7.12 -2.14 16.77
C ILE A 18 6.09 -3.02 17.47
N GLN A 19 5.08 -2.44 18.09
CA GLN A 19 3.97 -3.18 18.71
C GLN A 19 2.64 -2.86 18.03
N THR A 20 1.95 -3.87 17.52
CA THR A 20 0.66 -3.76 16.81
C THR A 20 -0.52 -3.64 17.77
N LEU A 21 -1.72 -3.40 17.22
CA LEU A 21 -2.98 -3.37 17.97
C LEU A 21 -3.20 -4.63 18.81
N ASN A 22 -2.88 -5.81 18.26
CA ASN A 22 -3.04 -7.11 18.94
C ASN A 22 -2.01 -7.34 20.06
N GLY A 23 -1.01 -6.46 20.18
CA GLY A 23 0.06 -6.57 21.17
C GLY A 23 1.31 -7.29 20.66
N ASP A 24 1.26 -7.86 19.44
CA ASP A 24 2.39 -8.54 18.81
C ASP A 24 3.53 -7.57 18.50
N GLN A 25 4.75 -8.08 18.55
CA GLN A 25 5.96 -7.27 18.42
C GLN A 25 6.84 -7.70 17.25
N PHE A 26 7.33 -6.71 16.51
CA PHE A 26 8.22 -6.88 15.37
C PHE A 26 9.54 -6.20 15.63
N LYS A 27 10.65 -6.94 15.50
CA LYS A 27 11.99 -6.38 15.55
C LYS A 27 12.44 -6.00 14.15
N VAL A 28 12.64 -4.71 13.90
CA VAL A 28 12.83 -4.15 12.55
C VAL A 28 13.97 -3.14 12.52
N THR A 29 14.81 -3.20 11.48
CA THR A 29 15.94 -2.26 11.31
C THR A 29 15.49 -0.85 10.94
N PHE A 30 16.32 0.15 11.27
CA PHE A 30 16.11 1.54 10.86
C PHE A 30 15.87 1.71 9.35
N LYS A 31 16.60 0.98 8.49
CA LYS A 31 16.45 1.07 7.03
C LYS A 31 15.03 0.79 6.54
N ILE A 32 14.33 -0.14 7.19
CA ILE A 32 12.97 -0.51 6.84
C ILE A 32 12.00 0.57 7.37
N LEU A 33 12.18 0.95 8.64
CA LEU A 33 11.31 1.93 9.31
C LEU A 33 11.46 3.36 8.75
N GLY A 34 12.63 3.72 8.25
CA GLY A 34 12.93 5.04 7.69
C GLY A 34 12.12 5.41 6.45
N GLN A 35 11.43 4.44 5.83
CA GLN A 35 10.46 4.70 4.76
C GLN A 35 9.15 5.31 5.28
N SER A 36 8.85 5.14 6.57
CA SER A 36 7.70 5.75 7.25
C SER A 36 8.14 7.04 7.92
N ILE A 37 7.46 8.14 7.58
CA ILE A 37 7.67 9.42 8.24
C ILE A 37 7.26 9.32 9.73
N THR A 38 6.20 8.57 10.03
CA THR A 38 5.73 8.36 11.40
C THR A 38 6.77 7.63 12.25
N PHE A 39 7.35 6.53 11.76
CA PHE A 39 8.40 5.81 12.49
C PHE A 39 9.69 6.61 12.58
N ALA A 40 10.13 7.26 11.51
CA ALA A 40 11.32 8.11 11.54
C ALA A 40 11.21 9.22 12.60
N ASN A 41 10.05 9.85 12.72
CA ASN A 41 9.77 10.85 13.75
C ASN A 41 9.68 10.28 15.17
N ALA A 42 9.20 9.05 15.32
CA ALA A 42 9.19 8.38 16.62
C ALA A 42 10.63 8.10 17.07
N ILE A 43 11.45 7.55 16.18
CA ILE A 43 12.86 7.23 16.44
C ILE A 43 13.66 8.49 16.76
N SER A 44 13.48 9.59 16.01
CA SER A 44 14.21 10.84 16.24
C SER A 44 13.88 11.53 17.57
N LYS A 45 12.75 11.22 18.19
CA LYS A 45 12.34 11.72 19.51
C LYS A 45 12.93 10.92 20.68
N ASN A 46 14.09 10.27 20.48
CA ASN A 46 14.80 9.44 21.46
C ASN A 46 14.04 8.18 21.91
N HIS A 47 13.30 7.53 21.00
CA HIS A 47 12.81 6.18 21.29
C HIS A 47 13.99 5.20 21.36
N SER A 48 14.13 4.53 22.51
CA SER A 48 15.16 3.50 22.70
C SER A 48 14.80 2.20 21.99
N GLU A 49 15.81 1.41 21.62
CA GLU A 49 15.64 0.07 21.03
C GLU A 49 14.82 -0.88 21.92
N SER A 50 14.81 -0.63 23.23
CA SER A 50 14.11 -1.42 24.24
C SER A 50 12.65 -1.03 24.44
N THR A 51 12.22 0.12 23.91
CA THR A 51 10.86 0.64 24.12
C THR A 51 10.04 0.48 22.83
N PRO A 52 9.00 -0.38 22.83
CA PRO A 52 8.19 -0.60 21.65
C PRO A 52 7.52 0.69 21.16
N ILE A 53 7.63 0.96 19.86
CA ILE A 53 6.85 1.99 19.17
C ILE A 53 5.47 1.40 18.92
N ARG A 54 4.45 1.90 19.64
CA ARG A 54 3.09 1.38 19.55
C ARG A 54 2.34 1.96 18.35
N VAL A 55 1.67 1.09 17.61
CA VAL A 55 0.82 1.41 16.46
C VAL A 55 -0.58 0.81 16.71
N PRO A 56 -1.40 1.46 17.55
CA PRO A 56 -2.67 0.90 18.03
C PRO A 56 -3.76 0.83 16.96
N GLN A 57 -3.53 1.38 15.77
CA GLN A 57 -4.52 1.43 14.69
C GLN A 57 -4.33 0.31 13.65
N ILE A 58 -3.26 -0.49 13.77
CA ILE A 58 -2.84 -1.44 12.74
C ILE A 58 -2.70 -2.82 13.39
N ASP A 59 -3.41 -3.79 12.85
CA ASP A 59 -3.33 -5.19 13.29
C ASP A 59 -2.05 -5.88 12.79
N THR A 60 -1.81 -7.08 13.31
CA THR A 60 -0.61 -7.87 13.00
C THR A 60 -0.53 -8.26 11.51
N PRO A 61 -1.58 -8.82 10.87
CA PRO A 61 -1.50 -9.20 9.46
C PRO A 61 -1.26 -8.02 8.51
N THR A 62 -1.85 -6.86 8.80
CA THR A 62 -1.63 -5.65 7.99
C THR A 62 -0.22 -5.12 8.18
N MET A 63 0.28 -5.11 9.42
CA MET A 63 1.66 -4.68 9.69
C MET A 63 2.68 -5.58 8.99
N GLU A 64 2.46 -6.90 8.97
CA GLU A 64 3.33 -7.84 8.24
C GLU A 64 3.45 -7.47 6.76
N LYS A 65 2.33 -7.17 6.09
CA LYS A 65 2.34 -6.74 4.68
C LYS A 65 3.05 -5.41 4.47
N VAL A 66 2.83 -4.43 5.35
CA VAL A 66 3.54 -3.15 5.26
C VAL A 66 5.05 -3.35 5.44
N LEU A 67 5.46 -4.14 6.43
CA LEU A 67 6.87 -4.42 6.69
C LEU A 67 7.53 -5.27 5.60
N GLU A 68 6.81 -6.23 5.01
CA GLU A 68 7.24 -7.01 3.84
C GLU A 68 7.58 -6.06 2.68
N TRP A 69 6.67 -5.14 2.36
CA TRP A 69 6.86 -4.16 1.29
C TRP A 69 8.03 -3.21 1.58
N CYS A 70 8.11 -2.67 2.80
CA CYS A 70 9.22 -1.81 3.21
C CYS A 70 10.55 -2.57 3.18
N SER A 71 10.60 -3.82 3.62
CA SER A 71 11.81 -4.64 3.58
C SER A 71 12.33 -4.81 2.15
N ARG A 72 11.43 -5.02 1.19
CA ARG A 72 11.77 -5.15 -0.22
C ARG A 72 12.36 -3.87 -0.84
N HIS A 73 11.95 -2.71 -0.34
CA HIS A 73 12.29 -1.39 -0.88
C HIS A 73 13.27 -0.59 0.00
N LYS A 74 13.86 -1.21 1.03
CA LYS A 74 14.75 -0.54 1.98
C LYS A 74 16.02 0.05 1.37
N ASP A 75 16.46 -0.46 0.21
CA ASP A 75 17.67 -0.04 -0.49
C ASP A 75 17.34 0.74 -1.80
N ASP A 76 16.08 1.10 -2.00
CA ASP A 76 15.67 1.94 -3.13
C ASP A 76 16.20 3.38 -2.99
N ALA A 77 16.35 4.05 -4.14
CA ALA A 77 16.64 5.48 -4.15
C ALA A 77 15.53 6.28 -3.44
N PRO A 78 15.87 7.39 -2.74
CA PRO A 78 14.90 8.20 -2.02
C PRO A 78 13.69 8.59 -2.89
N TYR A 79 12.49 8.41 -2.32
CA TYR A 79 11.27 8.72 -3.02
C TYR A 79 11.10 10.23 -3.16
N ASN A 80 11.09 10.72 -4.41
CA ASN A 80 10.79 12.12 -4.67
C ASN A 80 9.28 12.36 -4.59
N MET A 81 8.81 12.95 -3.49
CA MET A 81 7.39 13.30 -3.30
C MET A 81 6.94 14.46 -4.21
N ASN A 82 7.88 15.29 -4.67
CA ASN A 82 7.64 16.42 -5.56
C ASN A 82 7.73 16.02 -7.04
N ARG A 83 7.29 14.81 -7.40
CA ARG A 83 7.19 14.39 -8.81
C ARG A 83 6.13 15.26 -9.51
N LYS A 84 6.52 16.47 -9.91
CA LYS A 84 5.75 17.38 -10.76
C LYS A 84 5.65 16.75 -12.15
N ASN A 85 4.73 15.81 -12.31
CA ASN A 85 3.99 15.49 -13.53
C ASN A 85 4.79 15.48 -14.85
N LYS A 86 5.71 14.52 -15.04
CA LYS A 86 6.21 14.23 -16.40
C LYS A 86 6.30 12.75 -16.78
N ARG A 87 6.28 11.82 -15.83
CA ARG A 87 6.29 10.38 -16.14
C ARG A 87 5.18 9.68 -15.38
N PRO A 88 4.38 8.84 -16.05
CA PRO A 88 3.43 7.98 -15.38
C PRO A 88 4.13 7.16 -14.30
N LEU A 89 3.52 7.05 -13.12
CA LEU A 89 3.96 6.11 -12.08
C LEU A 89 3.83 4.70 -12.65
N VAL A 90 4.94 3.98 -12.82
CA VAL A 90 4.91 2.58 -13.28
C VAL A 90 5.21 1.69 -12.09
N LEU A 91 4.30 0.74 -11.81
CA LEU A 91 4.53 -0.26 -10.77
C LEU A 91 5.49 -1.33 -11.31
N PRO A 92 6.58 -1.65 -10.58
CA PRO A 92 7.40 -2.80 -10.88
C PRO A 92 6.59 -4.10 -10.85
N ARG A 93 7.12 -5.14 -11.51
CA ARG A 93 6.47 -6.45 -11.60
C ARG A 93 6.19 -7.06 -10.22
N TRP A 94 7.14 -6.92 -9.30
CA TRP A 94 7.01 -7.46 -7.94
C TRP A 94 5.87 -6.77 -7.19
N ASP A 95 5.80 -5.44 -7.22
CA ASP A 95 4.71 -4.68 -6.60
C ASP A 95 3.35 -5.05 -7.15
N LYS A 96 3.25 -5.20 -8.47
CA LYS A 96 1.99 -5.63 -9.10
C LYS A 96 1.54 -6.99 -8.56
N ALA A 97 2.45 -7.98 -8.51
CA ALA A 97 2.12 -9.31 -7.98
C ALA A 97 1.78 -9.25 -6.48
N PHE A 98 2.53 -8.46 -5.71
CA PHE A 98 2.30 -8.28 -4.28
C PHE A 98 0.90 -7.75 -3.97
N PHE A 99 0.39 -6.79 -4.76
CA PHE A 99 -0.98 -6.28 -4.59
C PHE A 99 -2.05 -7.18 -5.22
N ASP A 100 -1.74 -7.85 -6.34
CA ASP A 100 -2.68 -8.79 -7.00
C ASP A 100 -2.96 -10.02 -6.11
N ASP A 101 -2.00 -10.43 -5.28
CA ASP A 101 -2.14 -11.55 -4.33
C ASP A 101 -2.97 -11.19 -3.07
N MET A 102 -3.38 -9.93 -2.91
CA MET A 102 -4.18 -9.46 -1.77
C MET A 102 -5.68 -9.48 -2.07
N SER A 103 -6.48 -9.80 -1.07
CA SER A 103 -7.93 -9.58 -1.13
C SER A 103 -8.27 -8.08 -1.10
N SER A 104 -9.47 -7.71 -1.54
CA SER A 104 -9.94 -6.31 -1.48
C SER A 104 -9.90 -5.75 -0.05
N GLN A 105 -10.26 -6.55 0.94
CA GLN A 105 -10.22 -6.14 2.35
C GLN A 105 -8.79 -5.82 2.79
N GLN A 106 -7.83 -6.71 2.49
CA GLN A 106 -6.41 -6.49 2.80
C GLN A 106 -5.85 -5.23 2.12
N LEU A 107 -6.26 -4.94 0.89
CA LEU A 107 -5.86 -3.70 0.20
C LEU A 107 -6.37 -2.45 0.94
N PHE A 108 -7.61 -2.47 1.44
CA PHE A 108 -8.15 -1.36 2.22
C PHE A 108 -7.46 -1.22 3.59
N ASP A 109 -7.17 -2.33 4.26
CA ASP A 109 -6.47 -2.33 5.54
C ASP A 109 -5.03 -1.79 5.38
N VAL A 110 -4.31 -2.23 4.34
CA VAL A 110 -2.99 -1.70 3.99
C VAL A 110 -3.06 -0.21 3.62
N LEU A 111 -4.07 0.24 2.87
CA LEU A 111 -4.24 1.66 2.56
C LEU A 111 -4.41 2.50 3.83
N SER A 112 -5.25 2.03 4.74
CA SER A 112 -5.49 2.69 6.04
C SER A 112 -4.19 2.77 6.84
N ALA A 113 -3.48 1.65 7.00
CA ALA A 113 -2.20 1.58 7.69
C ALA A 113 -1.15 2.54 7.09
N VAL A 114 -1.02 2.57 5.76
CA VAL A 114 -0.07 3.42 5.04
C VAL A 114 -0.38 4.91 5.22
N THR A 115 -1.67 5.27 5.35
CA THR A 115 -2.10 6.62 5.68
C THR A 115 -1.62 7.05 7.07
N HIS A 116 -1.75 6.17 8.06
CA HIS A 116 -1.28 6.42 9.43
C HIS A 116 0.25 6.45 9.53
N LEU A 117 0.93 5.54 8.82
CA LEU A 117 2.39 5.43 8.83
C LEU A 117 3.07 6.45 7.92
N LYS A 118 2.33 7.12 7.04
CA LYS A 118 2.84 8.13 6.10
C LYS A 118 4.03 7.59 5.31
N ILE A 119 3.80 6.54 4.52
CA ILE A 119 4.80 5.92 3.63
C ILE A 119 4.49 6.38 2.18
N PRO A 120 5.11 7.45 1.67
CA PRO A 120 4.58 8.14 0.48
C PRO A 120 4.69 7.33 -0.82
N LYS A 121 5.78 6.58 -1.00
CA LYS A 121 5.96 5.72 -2.19
C LYS A 121 4.89 4.63 -2.25
N LEU A 122 4.62 3.99 -1.12
CA LEU A 122 3.60 2.95 -1.01
C LEU A 122 2.20 3.54 -1.18
N MET A 123 1.93 4.73 -0.62
CA MET A 123 0.66 5.44 -0.84
C MET A 123 0.36 5.66 -2.32
N ASP A 124 1.34 6.15 -3.09
CA ASP A 124 1.14 6.39 -4.53
C ASP A 124 0.90 5.09 -5.30
N TYR A 125 1.56 3.99 -4.91
CA TYR A 125 1.34 2.67 -5.50
C TYR A 125 -0.07 2.15 -5.19
N MET A 126 -0.52 2.30 -3.92
CA MET A 126 -1.87 1.93 -3.48
C MET A 126 -2.94 2.73 -4.24
N CYS A 127 -2.78 4.05 -4.35
CA CYS A 127 -3.70 4.91 -5.12
C CYS A 127 -3.84 4.45 -6.57
N LYS A 128 -2.73 4.06 -7.20
CA LYS A 128 -2.75 3.54 -8.58
C LYS A 128 -3.45 2.18 -8.69
N ILE A 129 -3.20 1.27 -7.76
CA ILE A 129 -3.88 -0.05 -7.74
C ILE A 129 -5.38 0.13 -7.53
N ILE A 130 -5.78 0.91 -6.54
CA ILE A 130 -7.20 1.16 -6.22
C ILE A 130 -7.89 1.89 -7.38
N GLY A 131 -7.24 2.86 -8.01
CA GLY A 131 -7.77 3.51 -9.20
C GLY A 131 -8.00 2.52 -10.35
N THR A 132 -7.06 1.62 -10.60
CA THR A 132 -7.20 0.57 -11.62
C THR A 132 -8.30 -0.43 -11.27
N PHE A 133 -8.40 -0.80 -9.99
CA PHE A 133 -9.42 -1.71 -9.47
C PHE A 133 -10.83 -1.12 -9.60
N ALA A 134 -11.01 0.15 -9.20
CA ALA A 134 -12.27 0.86 -9.34
C ALA A 134 -12.71 0.95 -10.81
N SER A 135 -11.80 1.33 -11.72
CA SER A 135 -12.13 1.40 -13.16
C SER A 135 -12.53 0.06 -13.76
N LYS A 136 -11.89 -1.06 -13.35
CA LYS A 136 -12.25 -2.40 -13.83
C LYS A 136 -13.62 -2.82 -13.36
N LYS A 137 -13.90 -2.71 -12.06
CA LYS A 137 -15.22 -3.05 -11.49
C LYS A 137 -16.34 -2.25 -12.14
N THR A 138 -16.18 -0.92 -12.26
CA THR A 138 -17.18 -0.10 -12.95
C THR A 138 -17.39 -0.52 -14.41
N SER A 139 -16.33 -0.92 -15.14
CA SER A 139 -16.48 -1.39 -16.52
C SER A 139 -17.18 -2.75 -16.61
N GLU A 140 -16.97 -3.65 -15.66
CA GLU A 140 -17.62 -4.96 -15.61
C GLU A 140 -19.10 -4.82 -15.22
N ASP A 141 -19.39 -4.01 -14.20
CA ASP A 141 -20.76 -3.68 -13.79
C ASP A 141 -21.55 -3.06 -14.93
N LEU A 142 -20.95 -2.14 -15.70
CA LEU A 142 -21.58 -1.56 -16.88
C LEU A 142 -21.86 -2.62 -17.96
N LYS A 143 -20.92 -3.54 -18.24
CA LYS A 143 -21.14 -4.60 -19.23
C LYS A 143 -22.31 -5.51 -18.86
N LEU A 144 -22.39 -5.92 -17.60
CA LEU A 144 -23.50 -6.74 -17.08
C LEU A 144 -24.85 -6.04 -17.29
N LEU A 145 -24.92 -4.72 -17.03
CA LEU A 145 -26.14 -3.93 -17.26
C LEU A 145 -26.58 -3.88 -18.73
N PHE A 146 -25.65 -3.91 -19.69
CA PHE A 146 -25.99 -3.91 -21.12
C PHE A 146 -26.32 -5.32 -21.64
N GLU A 147 -25.66 -6.35 -21.13
CA GLU A 147 -25.97 -7.76 -21.45
C GLU A 147 -27.38 -8.14 -20.96
N ASP A 148 -27.79 -7.69 -19.77
CA ASP A 148 -29.14 -7.91 -19.24
C ASP A 148 -30.24 -7.19 -20.04
N ASN A 149 -29.88 -6.13 -20.80
CA ASN A 149 -30.83 -5.33 -21.57
C ASN A 149 -30.90 -5.74 -23.05
N GLU A 150 -29.97 -6.55 -23.55
CA GLU A 150 -29.99 -7.14 -24.92
C GLU A 150 -30.78 -8.46 -25.01
N GLY A 151 -31.53 -8.83 -23.97
CA GLY A 151 -32.48 -9.95 -24.00
C GLY A 151 -33.87 -9.64 -24.60
N ALA A 152 -34.14 -8.37 -24.95
CA ALA A 152 -35.45 -7.91 -25.43
C ALA A 152 -35.35 -7.13 -26.75
N GLY A 153 -34.68 -7.68 -27.76
CA GLY A 153 -34.91 -7.27 -29.14
C GLY A 153 -36.23 -7.86 -29.63
N PRO A 154 -37.26 -7.07 -30.00
CA PRO A 154 -38.46 -7.64 -30.60
C PRO A 154 -38.10 -8.28 -31.93
N ALA A 155 -38.40 -9.59 -32.01
CA ALA A 155 -38.31 -10.38 -33.21
C ALA A 155 -38.98 -9.64 -34.39
N SER A 156 -38.27 -9.61 -35.51
CA SER A 156 -38.76 -9.12 -36.78
C SER A 156 -39.98 -9.93 -37.21
N ASP A 157 -41.11 -9.28 -37.47
CA ASP A 157 -42.08 -9.82 -38.43
C ASP A 157 -42.78 -8.65 -39.14
N GLN A 158 -42.26 -8.30 -40.32
CA GLN A 158 -42.95 -7.46 -41.30
C GLN A 158 -43.51 -8.40 -42.37
N PRO A 159 -44.83 -8.71 -42.37
CA PRO A 159 -45.44 -9.26 -43.56
C PRO A 159 -45.65 -8.11 -44.55
N GLY A 160 -44.80 -8.02 -45.56
CA GLY A 160 -45.03 -7.11 -46.68
C GLY A 160 -46.28 -7.53 -47.47
N PRO A 161 -47.19 -6.62 -47.84
CA PRO A 161 -48.25 -6.96 -48.77
C PRO A 161 -47.71 -6.93 -50.20
N SER A 162 -47.85 -8.09 -50.82
CA SER A 162 -47.67 -8.44 -52.22
C SER A 162 -48.18 -7.39 -53.19
N THR A 163 -47.35 -7.04 -54.19
CA THR A 163 -47.77 -6.38 -55.42
C THR A 163 -48.59 -7.33 -56.29
N ALA A 164 -49.86 -7.01 -56.55
CA ALA A 164 -50.58 -7.19 -57.81
C ALA A 164 -51.95 -6.53 -57.74
#